data_AF-A0A382X1K6-F1
#
_entry.id   AF-A0A382X1K6-F1
#
_cell.length_a   1.000
_cell.length_b   1.000
_cell.length_c   1.000
_cell.angle_alpha   90.00
_cell.angle_beta   90.00
_cell.angle_gamma   90.00
#
_symmetry.space_group_name_H-M   'P 1'
#
loop_
_entity.id
_entity.type
_entity.pdbx_description
1 polymer ?
#
loop_
_entity_poly.entity_id
_entity_poly.type
_entity_poly.pdbx_seq_one_letter_code
_entity_poly.pdbx_strand_id
1 'polypeptide(L)'
;MLKTKGEKIIRLVKRILIGSFLLFIGCSNPFSSEDDRDEFATIKFDMRLPEDSNGYYHLTVDQNSWQTLHRVSGSISKDGFGIENFRIEWESNLYWYLGDTLGYVVKR
;
A
#
# COMPACT_ATOMS: atom_id res chain seq x y z
N MET A 1 -19.76 -42.10 -48.70
CA MET A 1 -18.58 -41.26 -48.36
C MET A 1 -18.91 -39.88 -47.74
N LEU A 2 -20.15 -39.36 -47.84
CA LEU A 2 -20.52 -38.06 -47.25
C LEU A 2 -20.77 -38.07 -45.72
N LYS A 3 -21.21 -39.20 -45.14
CA LYS A 3 -21.59 -39.31 -43.72
C LYS A 3 -20.42 -39.02 -42.75
N THR A 4 -19.22 -39.46 -43.10
CA THR A 4 -18.01 -39.28 -42.30
C THR A 4 -17.43 -37.86 -42.37
N LYS A 5 -17.74 -37.08 -43.42
CA LYS A 5 -17.29 -35.69 -43.57
C LYS A 5 -18.11 -34.75 -42.68
N GLY A 6 -19.44 -34.97 -42.62
CA GLY A 6 -20.34 -34.21 -41.75
C GLY A 6 -20.04 -34.39 -40.26
N GLU A 7 -19.76 -35.63 -39.82
CA GLU A 7 -19.41 -35.91 -38.42
C GLU A 7 -18.09 -35.24 -37.99
N LYS A 8 -17.09 -35.20 -38.89
CA LYS A 8 -15.82 -34.50 -38.65
C LYS A 8 -16.02 -32.99 -38.54
N ILE A 9 -16.88 -32.41 -39.39
CA ILE A 9 -17.24 -30.98 -39.35
C ILE A 9 -17.95 -30.65 -38.03
N ILE A 10 -18.93 -31.47 -37.61
CA ILE A 10 -19.65 -31.26 -36.35
C ILE A 10 -18.71 -31.33 -35.14
N ARG A 11 -17.74 -32.26 -35.13
CA ARG A 11 -16.71 -32.32 -34.07
C ARG A 11 -15.79 -31.10 -34.07
N LEU A 12 -15.44 -30.58 -35.25
CA LEU A 12 -14.63 -29.38 -35.38
C LEU A 12 -15.37 -28.14 -34.87
N VAL A 13 -16.64 -27.97 -35.25
CA VAL A 13 -17.49 -26.85 -34.79
C VAL A 13 -17.66 -26.88 -33.27
N LYS A 14 -17.90 -28.06 -32.67
CA LYS A 14 -17.99 -28.19 -31.20
C LYS A 14 -16.70 -27.79 -30.49
N ARG A 15 -15.53 -28.15 -31.03
CA ARG A 15 -14.23 -27.76 -30.45
C ARG A 15 -14.01 -26.26 -30.53
N ILE A 16 -14.40 -25.63 -31.64
CA ILE A 16 -14.31 -24.17 -31.83
C ILE A 16 -15.25 -23.45 -30.85
N LEU A 17 -16.49 -23.92 -30.70
CA LEU A 17 -17.46 -23.33 -29.77
C LEU A 17 -17.00 -23.42 -28.31
N ILE A 18 -16.47 -24.58 -27.89
CA ILE A 18 -15.93 -24.78 -26.54
C ILE A 18 -14.69 -23.91 -26.31
N GLY A 19 -13.77 -23.85 -27.27
CA GLY A 19 -12.59 -23.00 -27.19
C GLY A 19 -12.93 -21.51 -27.14
N SER A 20 -13.94 -21.09 -27.90
CA SER A 20 -14.43 -19.70 -27.91
C SER A 20 -15.11 -19.32 -26.60
N PHE A 21 -15.78 -20.25 -25.91
CA PHE A 21 -16.41 -19.98 -24.62
C PHE A 21 -15.38 -19.72 -23.50
N LEU A 22 -14.20 -20.34 -23.59
CA LEU A 22 -13.09 -20.13 -22.64
C LEU A 22 -12.45 -18.73 -22.77
N LEU A 23 -12.64 -18.03 -23.90
CA LEU A 23 -12.13 -16.68 -24.10
C LEU A 23 -12.96 -15.60 -23.38
N PHE A 24 -14.16 -15.93 -22.90
CA PHE A 24 -15.03 -15.00 -22.17
C PHE A 24 -14.94 -15.15 -20.64
N ILE A 25 -14.16 -16.11 -20.14
CA ILE A 25 -13.90 -16.28 -18.70
C ILE A 25 -12.58 -15.58 -18.38
N GLY A 26 -12.61 -14.25 -18.34
CA GLY A 26 -11.52 -13.45 -17.79
C GLY A 26 -11.65 -13.38 -16.27
N CYS A 27 -10.55 -13.61 -15.55
CA CYS A 27 -10.50 -13.32 -14.12
C CYS A 27 -10.16 -11.83 -13.97
N SER A 28 -11.14 -11.00 -13.60
CA SER A 28 -10.85 -9.65 -13.14
C SER A 28 -10.20 -9.75 -11.77
N ASN A 29 -9.01 -9.17 -11.59
CA ASN A 29 -8.42 -9.06 -10.28
C ASN A 29 -9.34 -8.16 -9.43
N PRO A 30 -9.95 -8.65 -8.33
CA PRO A 30 -10.92 -7.87 -7.56
C PRO A 30 -10.30 -6.65 -6.84
N PHE A 31 -8.98 -6.49 -6.95
CA PHE A 31 -8.18 -5.42 -6.34
C PHE A 31 -7.46 -4.54 -7.37
N SER A 32 -7.86 -4.57 -8.64
CA SER A 32 -7.34 -3.64 -9.64
C SER A 32 -8.45 -2.74 -10.13
N SER A 33 -8.87 -1.81 -9.27
CA SER A 33 -9.51 -0.60 -9.74
C SER A 33 -8.51 0.54 -9.51
N GLU A 34 -8.19 1.28 -10.57
CA GLU A 34 -7.50 2.58 -10.46
C GLU A 34 -8.34 3.62 -9.68
N ASP A 35 -9.55 3.23 -9.29
CA ASP A 35 -10.58 3.92 -8.50
C ASP A 35 -10.45 3.67 -6.98
N ASP A 36 -9.64 2.68 -6.56
CA ASP A 36 -9.44 2.37 -5.12
C ASP A 36 -8.70 3.51 -4.37
N ARG A 37 -8.18 4.51 -5.09
CA ARG A 37 -7.55 5.69 -4.46
C ARG A 37 -8.55 6.62 -3.77
N ASP A 38 -9.82 6.54 -4.11
CA ASP A 38 -10.88 7.32 -3.45
C ASP A 38 -11.46 6.60 -2.21
N GLU A 39 -11.07 5.33 -1.96
CA GLU A 39 -11.58 4.60 -0.81
C GLU A 39 -10.77 4.85 0.48
N PHE A 40 -9.47 5.16 0.36
CA PHE A 40 -8.58 5.32 1.51
C PHE A 40 -8.50 6.77 1.99
N ALA A 41 -8.51 6.95 3.33
CA ALA A 41 -8.33 8.25 3.92
C ALA A 41 -6.91 8.79 3.67
N THR A 42 -6.81 10.08 3.36
CA THR A 42 -5.54 10.78 3.19
C THR A 42 -4.96 11.17 4.55
N ILE A 43 -3.70 10.80 4.80
CA ILE A 43 -2.94 11.24 5.98
C ILE A 43 -2.01 12.38 5.56
N LYS A 44 -2.06 13.50 6.29
CA LYS A 44 -1.13 14.63 6.12
C LYS A 44 -0.33 14.81 7.40
N PHE A 45 0.98 14.93 7.24
CA PHE A 45 1.91 15.11 8.34
C PHE A 45 2.33 16.58 8.43
N ASP A 46 2.29 17.14 9.64
CA ASP A 46 2.90 18.41 10.01
C ASP A 46 4.15 18.12 10.82
N MET A 47 5.29 18.16 10.13
CA MET A 47 6.60 17.84 10.71
C MET A 47 7.16 18.98 11.54
N ARG A 48 6.75 20.23 11.29
CA ARG A 48 7.27 21.42 11.98
C ARG A 48 8.79 21.51 11.96
N LEU A 49 9.38 21.06 10.86
CA LEU A 49 10.82 21.07 10.63
C LEU A 49 11.10 21.65 9.24
N PRO A 50 12.25 22.31 9.05
CA PRO A 50 12.70 22.68 7.71
C PRO A 50 12.95 21.43 6.87
N GLU A 51 12.50 21.49 5.62
CA GLU A 51 12.68 20.47 4.61
C GLU A 51 13.80 20.91 3.65
N ASP A 52 14.70 20.00 3.29
CA ASP A 52 15.74 20.27 2.31
C ASP A 52 15.27 20.04 0.86
N SER A 53 16.15 20.28 -0.12
CA SER A 53 15.84 20.08 -1.54
C SER A 53 15.57 18.63 -1.93
N ASN A 54 15.87 17.65 -1.06
CA ASN A 54 15.66 16.23 -1.28
C ASN A 54 14.40 15.72 -0.55
N GLY A 55 13.71 16.58 0.18
CA GLY A 55 12.51 16.23 0.93
C GLY A 55 12.75 15.67 2.34
N TYR A 56 13.94 15.86 2.90
CA TYR A 56 14.24 15.41 4.26
C TYR A 56 14.03 16.52 5.29
N TYR A 57 13.39 16.16 6.41
CA TYR A 57 13.16 17.05 7.55
C TYR A 57 14.34 17.06 8.51
N HIS A 58 14.81 18.25 8.89
CA HIS A 58 16.00 18.42 9.73
C HIS A 58 15.68 18.88 11.14
N LEU A 59 15.84 17.98 12.12
CA LEU A 59 15.78 18.32 13.56
C LEU A 59 17.18 18.71 14.06
N THR A 60 17.33 19.94 14.55
CA THR A 60 18.55 20.36 15.25
C THR A 60 18.54 19.81 16.66
N VAL A 61 19.57 19.05 17.02
CA VAL A 61 19.73 18.46 18.36
C VAL A 61 20.24 19.52 19.34
N ASP A 62 19.59 19.64 20.49
CA ASP A 62 20.08 20.45 21.61
C ASP A 62 21.29 19.76 22.24
N GLN A 63 22.46 20.39 22.13
CA GLN A 63 23.71 19.88 22.67
C GLN A 63 23.90 20.15 24.16
N ASN A 64 23.03 20.97 24.77
CA ASN A 64 23.10 21.30 26.20
C ASN A 64 22.18 20.42 27.05
N SER A 65 21.39 19.57 26.41
CA SER A 65 20.45 18.66 27.05
C SER A 65 20.73 17.22 26.62
N TRP A 66 20.47 16.29 27.53
CA TRP A 66 20.50 14.85 27.24
C TRP A 66 19.31 14.39 26.39
N GLN A 67 18.33 15.27 26.14
CA GLN A 67 17.15 14.98 25.35
C GLN A 67 16.74 16.18 24.49
N THR A 68 16.46 15.92 23.21
CA THR A 68 15.77 16.86 22.30
C THR A 68 14.38 16.33 22.03
N LEU A 69 13.35 16.99 22.59
CA LEU A 69 11.96 16.63 22.34
C LEU A 69 11.41 17.41 21.15
N HIS A 70 10.82 16.69 20.20
CA HIS A 70 10.14 17.28 19.05
C HIS A 70 8.78 16.63 18.82
N ARG A 71 7.76 17.44 18.54
CA ARG A 71 6.39 16.96 18.31
C ARG A 71 6.04 17.00 16.82
N VAL A 72 5.83 15.81 16.28
CA VAL A 72 5.18 15.57 14.99
C VAL A 72 3.66 15.53 15.19
N SER A 73 2.93 16.17 14.29
CA SER A 73 1.46 16.04 14.22
C SER A 73 1.03 15.53 12.86
N GLY A 74 -0.19 14.98 12.78
CA GLY A 74 -0.80 14.63 11.51
C GLY A 74 -2.31 14.75 11.59
N SER A 75 -2.94 14.91 10.44
CA SER A 75 -4.39 14.89 10.27
C SER A 75 -4.77 13.85 9.24
N ILE A 76 -5.90 13.19 9.48
CA ILE A 76 -6.46 12.21 8.57
C ILE A 76 -7.82 12.71 8.09
N SER A 77 -8.03 12.61 6.78
CA SER A 77 -9.26 13.09 6.16
C SER A 77 -9.65 12.23 4.98
N LYS A 78 -10.94 11.99 4.82
CA LYS A 78 -11.54 11.41 3.61
C LYS A 78 -12.50 12.43 3.02
N ASP A 79 -12.37 12.75 1.74
CA ASP A 79 -13.21 13.74 1.03
C ASP A 79 -13.28 15.11 1.72
N GLY A 80 -12.20 15.52 2.40
CA GLY A 80 -12.11 16.78 3.14
C GLY A 80 -12.72 16.76 4.55
N PHE A 81 -13.29 15.64 4.99
CA PHE A 81 -13.84 15.48 6.34
C PHE A 81 -12.90 14.65 7.21
N GLY A 82 -12.80 15.02 8.50
CA GLY A 82 -12.11 14.22 9.49
C GLY A 82 -12.81 12.87 9.70
N ILE A 83 -12.03 11.81 9.88
CA ILE A 83 -12.56 10.48 10.15
C ILE A 83 -12.28 10.05 11.59
N GLU A 84 -13.22 9.32 12.18
CA GLU A 84 -13.11 8.73 13.52
C GLU A 84 -12.75 7.24 13.43
N ASN A 85 -12.19 6.65 14.49
CA ASN A 85 -11.87 5.22 14.60
C ASN A 85 -10.87 4.68 13.56
N PHE A 86 -9.72 5.35 13.39
CA PHE A 86 -8.60 4.86 12.58
C PHE A 86 -7.44 4.40 13.47
N ARG A 87 -6.71 3.37 13.02
CA ARG A 87 -5.51 2.87 13.69
C ARG A 87 -4.27 3.44 13.02
N ILE A 88 -3.41 4.10 13.79
CA ILE A 88 -2.07 4.48 13.35
C ILE A 88 -1.06 3.56 14.02
N GLU A 89 -0.12 3.09 13.22
CA GLU A 89 1.08 2.40 13.69
C GLU A 89 2.31 3.21 13.27
N TRP A 90 3.31 3.21 14.13
CA TRP A 90 4.59 3.87 13.90
C TRP A 90 5.69 2.84 14.03
N GLU A 91 6.61 2.81 13.06
CA GLU A 91 7.86 2.07 13.15
C GLU A 91 9.02 3.07 13.03
N SER A 92 10.04 2.90 13.87
CA SER A 92 11.33 3.56 13.70
C SER A 92 12.37 2.53 13.30
N ASN A 93 13.09 2.79 12.21
CA ASN A 93 14.31 2.06 11.87
C ASN A 93 15.55 2.64 12.58
N LEU A 94 15.42 3.81 13.21
CA LEU A 94 16.49 4.51 13.93
C LEU A 94 16.45 4.15 15.41
N TYR A 95 17.51 3.51 15.88
CA TYR A 95 17.79 3.24 17.29
C TYR A 95 19.28 3.47 17.56
N TRP A 96 19.62 3.75 18.81
CA TRP A 96 20.98 4.05 19.25
C TRP A 96 21.36 3.07 20.36
N TYR A 97 22.50 2.39 20.21
CA TYR A 97 23.09 1.62 21.30
C TYR A 97 23.95 2.55 22.16
N LEU A 98 23.55 2.76 23.41
CA LEU A 98 24.30 3.60 24.36
C LEU A 98 25.58 2.92 24.89
N GLY A 99 25.85 1.67 24.49
CA GLY A 99 27.03 0.90 24.92
C GLY A 99 27.00 0.48 26.39
N ASP A 100 25.88 0.68 27.09
CA ASP A 100 25.67 0.30 28.48
C ASP A 100 24.91 -1.04 28.59
N THR A 101 25.13 -1.76 29.69
CA THR A 101 24.43 -2.99 30.11
C THR A 101 22.97 -2.78 30.55
N LEU A 102 22.51 -1.53 30.70
CA LEU A 102 21.21 -1.22 31.29
C LEU A 102 20.01 -1.25 30.33
N GLY A 103 20.18 -1.52 29.02
CA GLY A 103 19.07 -1.49 28.07
C GLY A 103 19.16 -2.48 26.92
N TYR A 104 17.99 -2.96 26.46
CA TYR A 104 17.83 -3.74 25.23
C TYR A 104 16.73 -3.13 24.36
N VAL A 105 16.89 -3.22 23.04
CA VAL A 105 15.89 -2.76 22.06
C VAL A 105 14.92 -3.92 21.80
N VAL A 106 13.62 -3.70 22.00
CA VAL A 106 12.59 -4.66 21.60
C VAL A 106 12.04 -4.21 20.25
N LYS A 107 12.32 -4.99 19.20
CA LYS A 107 11.68 -4.87 17.90
C LYS A 107 10.61 -5.96 17.79
N ARG A 108 9.36 -5.59 17.46
CA ARG A 108 8.27 -6.53 17.20
C ARG A 108 8.27 -6.97 15.74
#